data_AF-A0A2S4JRT4-F1
#
_entry.id   AF-A0A2S4JRT4-F1
#
_cell.length_a   1.000
_cell.length_b   1.000
_cell.length_c   1.000
_cell.angle_alpha   90.00
_cell.angle_beta   90.00
_cell.angle_gamma   90.00
#
_symmetry.space_group_name_H-M   'P 1'
#
loop_
_entity.id
_entity.type
_entity.pdbx_description
1 polymer ?
#
loop_
_entity_poly.entity_id
_entity_poly.type
_entity_poly.pdbx_seq_one_letter_code
_entity_poly.pdbx_strand_id
1 'polypeptide(L)'
;MDNDREIEQVHSQAQILAKSKERFLRDIMREFRQGQDRYDLETEFARTKKNRSLVIPLSILLLVAVFALVVTMVTRFIEETSLAIPVNIDDFADVNLRDLLDEAQRLQNRYDGTLRDRNRLTEERDSRVRSIERGLERELSLLEDSGLPLRERSLRAAQLRGDAEEQIRRIQEEFLRADQELAGELEELEAAIAQYDSRQLERAREQEEILNNQQRLFEMEMQQLRSRYDQEIEQLLANHQTELETIEAHHREAVAALRARNRENEVFLRRRFDPDLSDDPVGPLLTVPLEPPGEWAAPGSYRTVLAEAGLAGRGDHAAFLARHGELRTILERLQSIPYENSLAPALVQLDLRLQHLVSDYERVWRGLGDLAEEKTLALEQTRGVLAERKEDLARLQYALDELSMIQGESGYILDPRDPEAIDVYVHPLVVLPPDARGYVFRRDDELVGRVQFYERQGQIWARSDDEGLRPFDRILIDLQGGE
;
A
#
# COMPACT_ATOMS: atom_id res chain seq x y z
N MET A 1 -42.66 -19.44 -10.53
CA MET A 1 -42.12 -19.74 -9.19
C MET A 1 -40.61 -20.03 -9.26
N ASP A 2 -39.85 -19.34 -10.13
CA ASP A 2 -38.39 -19.57 -10.27
C ASP A 2 -37.52 -18.37 -9.88
N ASN A 3 -38.10 -17.17 -9.66
CA ASN A 3 -37.33 -15.99 -9.28
C ASN A 3 -36.94 -15.94 -7.80
N ASP A 4 -37.55 -16.74 -6.93
CA ASP A 4 -37.29 -16.66 -5.48
C ASP A 4 -36.03 -17.43 -5.08
N ARG A 5 -35.54 -18.37 -5.91
CA ARG A 5 -34.34 -19.18 -5.62
C ARG A 5 -33.02 -18.48 -5.99
N GLU A 6 -33.02 -17.59 -6.96
CA GLU A 6 -31.81 -16.82 -7.33
C GLU A 6 -31.52 -15.70 -6.31
N ILE A 7 -32.55 -15.12 -5.69
CA ILE A 7 -32.40 -14.04 -4.71
C ILE A 7 -31.80 -14.57 -3.39
N GLU A 8 -32.11 -15.81 -3.00
CA GLU A 8 -31.55 -16.44 -1.80
C GLU A 8 -30.05 -16.78 -1.95
N GLN A 9 -29.59 -17.18 -3.14
CA GLN A 9 -28.18 -17.49 -3.38
C GLN A 9 -27.30 -16.23 -3.36
N VAL A 10 -27.77 -15.12 -3.93
CA VAL A 10 -27.04 -13.83 -3.92
C VAL A 10 -26.93 -13.27 -2.51
N HIS A 11 -27.97 -13.40 -1.68
CA HIS A 11 -27.92 -12.98 -0.27
C HIS A 11 -26.95 -13.82 0.57
N SER A 12 -26.85 -15.13 0.29
CA SER A 12 -25.92 -16.01 1.01
C SER A 12 -24.45 -15.71 0.70
N GLN A 13 -24.11 -15.41 -0.56
CA GLN A 13 -22.74 -15.04 -0.96
C GLN A 13 -22.32 -13.67 -0.39
N ALA A 14 -23.24 -12.69 -0.37
CA ALA A 14 -22.97 -11.38 0.23
C ALA A 14 -22.68 -11.46 1.72
N GLN A 15 -23.36 -12.34 2.47
CA GLN A 15 -23.11 -12.55 3.89
C GLN A 15 -21.78 -13.30 4.16
N ILE A 16 -21.39 -14.24 3.30
CA ILE A 16 -20.10 -14.92 3.39
C ILE A 16 -18.94 -13.94 3.13
N LEU A 17 -19.09 -13.05 2.14
CA LEU A 17 -18.13 -11.98 1.83
C LEU A 17 -18.04 -10.91 2.93
N ALA A 18 -19.15 -10.59 3.59
CA ALA A 18 -19.14 -9.66 4.72
C ALA A 18 -18.39 -10.26 5.93
N LYS A 19 -18.64 -11.55 6.24
CA LYS A 19 -17.95 -12.26 7.33
C LYS A 19 -16.46 -12.49 7.06
N SER A 20 -16.05 -12.70 5.80
CA SER A 20 -14.63 -12.83 5.45
C SER A 20 -13.89 -11.49 5.51
N LYS A 21 -14.51 -10.40 5.06
CA LYS A 21 -13.97 -9.02 5.20
C LYS A 21 -13.78 -8.62 6.66
N GLU A 22 -14.74 -8.95 7.53
CA GLU A 22 -14.65 -8.61 8.95
C GLU A 22 -13.54 -9.41 9.67
N ARG A 23 -13.34 -10.69 9.31
CA ARG A 23 -12.20 -11.48 9.82
C ARG A 23 -10.86 -10.93 9.34
N PHE A 24 -10.75 -10.61 8.06
CA PHE A 24 -9.51 -10.07 7.46
C PHE A 24 -9.13 -8.71 8.07
N LEU A 25 -10.09 -7.81 8.25
CA LEU A 25 -9.85 -6.52 8.91
C LEU A 25 -9.51 -6.65 10.39
N ARG A 26 -10.08 -7.66 11.07
CA ARG A 26 -9.76 -7.95 12.47
C ARG A 26 -8.36 -8.52 12.63
N ASP A 27 -7.89 -9.35 11.70
CA ASP A 27 -6.51 -9.87 11.68
C ASP A 27 -5.51 -8.76 11.36
N ILE A 28 -5.77 -7.92 10.35
CA ILE A 28 -4.90 -6.77 10.03
C ILE A 28 -4.82 -5.77 11.18
N MET A 29 -5.95 -5.45 11.83
CA MET A 29 -5.95 -4.55 12.99
C MET A 29 -5.24 -5.16 14.22
N ARG A 30 -5.19 -6.49 14.34
CA ARG A 30 -4.46 -7.18 15.41
C ARG A 30 -2.95 -7.15 15.15
N GLU A 31 -2.55 -7.33 13.90
CA GLU A 31 -1.17 -7.28 13.43
C GLU A 31 -0.60 -5.85 13.51
N PHE A 32 -1.41 -4.83 13.18
CA PHE A 32 -1.02 -3.42 13.33
C PHE A 32 -0.86 -2.98 14.79
N ARG A 33 -1.60 -3.58 15.72
CA ARG A 33 -1.43 -3.34 17.17
C ARG A 33 -0.22 -4.06 17.76
N GLN A 34 0.24 -5.15 17.14
CA GLN A 34 1.43 -5.91 17.58
C GLN A 34 2.76 -5.34 17.06
N GLY A 35 2.73 -4.50 16.03
CA GLY A 35 3.94 -3.92 15.41
C GLY A 35 4.68 -2.84 16.23
N GLN A 36 4.27 -2.53 17.46
CA GLN A 36 4.89 -1.48 18.29
C GLN A 36 5.52 -1.94 19.60
N ASP A 37 5.49 -3.23 19.93
CA ASP A 37 6.26 -3.76 21.08
C ASP A 37 7.58 -4.34 20.61
N ARG A 38 8.68 -3.72 21.03
CA ARG A 38 10.05 -4.24 20.83
C ARG A 38 10.14 -5.65 21.40
N TYR A 39 10.51 -6.60 20.53
CA TYR A 39 10.65 -8.01 20.85
C TYR A 39 11.79 -8.24 21.85
N ASP A 40 11.44 -8.43 23.12
CA ASP A 40 12.39 -8.68 24.21
C ASP A 40 12.47 -10.19 24.49
N LEU A 41 13.48 -10.83 23.89
CA LEU A 41 13.74 -12.26 23.96
C LEU A 41 13.81 -12.79 25.40
N GLU A 42 14.24 -11.97 26.36
CA GLU A 42 14.46 -12.40 27.74
C GLU A 42 13.15 -12.66 28.49
N THR A 43 12.08 -11.93 28.15
CA THR A 43 10.74 -12.13 28.74
C THR A 43 9.99 -13.34 28.16
N GLU A 44 10.23 -13.67 26.88
CA GLU A 44 9.64 -14.84 26.21
C GLU A 44 10.30 -16.17 26.64
N PHE A 45 11.62 -16.18 26.90
CA PHE A 45 12.28 -17.36 27.49
C PHE A 45 11.87 -17.64 28.94
N ALA A 46 11.51 -16.60 29.70
CA ALA A 46 10.98 -16.76 31.06
C ALA A 46 9.55 -17.35 31.08
N ARG A 47 8.72 -17.04 30.07
CA ARG A 47 7.36 -17.60 29.93
C ARG A 47 7.35 -19.06 29.46
N THR A 48 8.27 -19.46 28.60
CA THR A 48 8.33 -20.83 28.05
C THR A 48 8.79 -21.89 29.07
N LYS A 49 9.44 -21.51 30.18
CA LYS A 49 9.85 -22.46 31.22
C LYS A 49 8.68 -23.00 32.08
N LYS A 50 7.53 -22.32 32.09
CA LYS A 50 6.40 -22.64 32.98
C LYS A 50 5.24 -23.37 32.29
N ASN A 51 5.22 -23.44 30.95
CA ASN A 51 4.20 -24.14 30.16
C ASN A 51 4.85 -25.17 29.23
N ARG A 52 5.33 -26.29 29.78
CA ARG A 52 5.65 -27.48 28.98
C ARG A 52 4.33 -28.14 28.57
N SER A 53 3.72 -27.70 27.48
CA SER A 53 2.55 -28.39 26.93
C SER A 53 3.00 -29.69 26.27
N LEU A 54 2.38 -30.81 26.67
CA LEU A 54 2.60 -32.15 26.07
C LEU A 54 2.22 -32.20 24.58
N VAL A 55 1.57 -31.16 24.06
CA VAL A 55 1.14 -31.03 22.67
C VAL A 55 2.34 -30.96 21.71
N ILE A 56 3.43 -30.29 22.10
CA ILE A 56 4.62 -30.11 21.24
C ILE A 56 5.38 -31.43 21.01
N PRO A 57 5.72 -32.24 22.04
CA PRO A 57 6.34 -33.54 21.78
C PRO A 57 5.38 -34.50 21.06
N LEU A 58 4.06 -34.40 21.30
CA LEU A 58 3.07 -35.22 20.61
C LEU A 58 2.95 -34.86 19.11
N SER A 59 3.00 -33.58 18.76
CA SER A 59 2.96 -33.14 17.36
C SER A 59 4.21 -33.54 16.59
N ILE A 60 5.38 -33.50 17.25
CA ILE A 60 6.63 -33.99 16.66
C ILE A 60 6.56 -35.51 16.44
N LEU A 61 6.04 -36.26 17.41
CA LEU A 61 5.89 -37.71 17.28
C LEU A 61 4.88 -38.10 16.19
N LEU A 62 3.79 -37.34 16.04
CA LEU A 62 2.82 -37.50 14.96
C LEU A 62 3.45 -37.23 13.58
N LEU A 63 4.26 -36.17 13.45
CA LEU A 63 4.96 -35.84 12.21
C LEU A 63 5.93 -36.97 11.81
N VAL A 64 6.70 -37.50 12.77
CA VAL A 64 7.61 -38.62 12.53
C VAL A 64 6.85 -39.88 12.12
N ALA A 65 5.70 -40.16 12.75
CA ALA A 65 4.85 -41.29 12.39
C ALA A 65 4.26 -41.16 10.97
N VAL A 66 3.83 -39.97 10.57
CA VAL A 66 3.34 -39.70 9.20
C VAL A 66 4.46 -39.88 8.18
N PHE A 67 5.66 -39.38 8.47
CA PHE A 67 6.81 -39.59 7.58
C PHE A 67 7.18 -41.06 7.45
N ALA A 68 7.19 -41.81 8.56
CA ALA A 68 7.42 -43.26 8.52
C ALA A 68 6.35 -43.99 7.69
N LEU A 69 5.08 -43.58 7.81
CA LEU A 69 3.98 -44.14 7.02
C LEU A 69 4.17 -43.87 5.52
N VAL A 70 4.50 -42.64 5.14
CA VAL A 70 4.74 -42.26 3.73
C VAL A 70 5.92 -43.03 3.16
N VAL A 71 7.03 -43.14 3.89
CA VAL A 71 8.19 -43.92 3.45
C VAL A 71 7.80 -45.39 3.25
N THR A 72 7.10 -46.00 4.20
CA THR A 72 6.66 -47.40 4.09
C THR A 72 5.72 -47.60 2.90
N MET A 73 4.83 -46.62 2.64
CA MET A 73 3.89 -46.66 1.52
C MET A 73 4.60 -46.53 0.18
N VAL A 74 5.61 -45.64 0.07
CA VAL A 74 6.44 -45.50 -1.13
C VAL A 74 7.29 -46.75 -1.36
N THR A 75 7.90 -47.32 -0.32
CA THR A 75 8.68 -48.55 -0.44
C THR A 75 7.80 -49.71 -0.92
N ARG A 76 6.59 -49.88 -0.37
CA ARG A 76 5.64 -50.89 -0.86
C ARG A 76 5.18 -50.63 -2.28
N PHE A 77 4.91 -49.36 -2.62
CA PHE A 77 4.51 -49.00 -3.96
C PHE A 77 5.60 -49.37 -4.97
N ILE A 78 6.87 -49.09 -4.66
CA ILE A 78 8.03 -49.47 -5.49
C ILE A 78 8.19 -50.99 -5.56
N GLU A 79 8.03 -51.74 -4.47
CA GLU A 79 8.08 -53.21 -4.51
C GLU A 79 6.95 -53.80 -5.38
N GLU A 80 5.74 -53.25 -5.30
CA GLU A 80 4.61 -53.66 -6.15
C GLU A 80 4.79 -53.24 -7.62
N THR A 81 5.43 -52.10 -7.91
CA THR A 81 5.73 -51.70 -9.29
C THR A 81 6.98 -52.38 -9.87
N SER A 82 7.96 -52.75 -9.05
CA SER A 82 9.20 -53.40 -9.53
C SER A 82 9.06 -54.90 -9.75
N LEU A 83 7.99 -55.52 -9.24
CA LEU A 83 7.65 -56.92 -9.51
C LEU A 83 6.93 -57.12 -10.86
N ALA A 84 6.61 -56.05 -11.58
CA ALA A 84 5.81 -56.09 -12.81
C ALA A 84 6.51 -55.52 -14.06
N ILE A 85 7.84 -55.49 -14.08
CA ILE A 85 8.58 -55.39 -15.35
C ILE A 85 9.23 -56.75 -15.59
N PRO A 86 8.50 -57.73 -16.17
CA PRO A 86 9.18 -58.79 -16.88
C PRO A 86 9.90 -58.09 -18.04
N VAL A 87 11.20 -57.86 -17.90
CA VAL A 87 12.06 -57.81 -19.07
C VAL A 87 11.99 -59.23 -19.63
N ASN A 88 10.97 -59.49 -20.44
CA ASN A 88 10.89 -60.67 -21.26
C ASN A 88 12.06 -60.56 -22.23
N ILE A 89 13.20 -61.14 -21.87
CA ILE A 89 14.31 -61.48 -22.76
C ILE A 89 13.89 -62.72 -23.60
N ASP A 90 12.61 -62.83 -23.95
CA ASP A 90 12.09 -63.88 -24.82
C ASP A 90 12.01 -63.39 -26.28
N ASP A 91 12.10 -62.07 -26.52
CA ASP A 91 12.26 -61.50 -27.86
C ASP A 91 13.70 -61.64 -28.41
N PHE A 92 14.63 -62.17 -27.59
CA PHE A 92 15.97 -62.60 -27.98
C PHE A 92 16.17 -64.10 -27.80
N ALA A 93 15.10 -64.90 -27.95
CA ALA A 93 15.25 -66.21 -28.56
C ALA A 93 15.64 -65.97 -30.03
N ASP A 94 16.85 -65.42 -30.22
CA ASP A 94 17.65 -65.49 -31.41
C ASP A 94 17.46 -66.91 -31.91
N VAL A 95 16.66 -67.04 -32.96
CA VAL A 95 16.51 -68.26 -33.72
C VAL A 95 17.94 -68.63 -34.04
N ASN A 96 18.48 -69.60 -33.29
CA ASN A 96 19.90 -69.74 -33.07
C ASN A 96 20.57 -69.80 -34.44
N LEU A 97 21.06 -68.64 -34.88
CA LEU A 97 21.46 -68.43 -36.28
C LEU A 97 22.63 -69.36 -36.57
N ARG A 98 23.36 -69.69 -35.51
CA ARG A 98 24.34 -70.75 -35.43
C ARG A 98 23.77 -72.15 -35.65
N ASP A 99 22.71 -72.56 -34.98
CA ASP A 99 22.10 -73.90 -35.23
C ASP A 99 21.52 -73.99 -36.65
N LEU A 100 20.97 -72.89 -37.15
CA LEU A 100 20.45 -72.76 -38.52
C LEU A 100 21.56 -72.84 -39.57
N LEU A 101 22.64 -72.09 -39.37
CA LEU A 101 23.82 -72.13 -40.23
C LEU A 101 24.53 -73.48 -40.14
N ASP A 102 24.63 -74.06 -38.95
CA ASP A 102 25.23 -75.37 -38.71
C ASP A 102 24.43 -76.46 -39.42
N GLU A 103 23.10 -76.40 -39.44
CA GLU A 103 22.25 -77.36 -40.14
C GLU A 103 22.32 -77.20 -41.66
N ALA A 104 22.27 -75.96 -42.18
CA ALA A 104 22.46 -75.70 -43.61
C ALA A 104 23.85 -76.15 -44.09
N GLN A 105 24.88 -75.87 -43.29
CA GLN A 105 26.26 -76.28 -43.58
C GLN A 105 26.42 -77.81 -43.48
N ARG A 106 25.71 -78.48 -42.56
CA ARG A 106 25.68 -79.96 -42.48
C ARG A 106 25.03 -80.59 -43.70
N LEU A 107 23.88 -80.06 -44.15
CA LEU A 107 23.19 -80.54 -45.35
C LEU A 107 24.05 -80.35 -46.60
N GLN A 108 24.66 -79.17 -46.77
CA GLN A 108 25.57 -78.88 -47.87
C GLN A 108 26.81 -79.79 -47.86
N ASN A 109 27.45 -79.95 -46.70
CA ASN A 109 28.63 -80.82 -46.57
C ASN A 109 28.30 -82.30 -46.85
N ARG A 110 27.10 -82.76 -46.47
CA ARG A 110 26.62 -84.11 -46.80
C ARG A 110 26.39 -84.26 -48.29
N TYR A 111 25.70 -83.31 -48.93
CA TYR A 111 25.46 -83.30 -50.37
C TYR A 111 26.79 -83.36 -51.15
N ASP A 112 27.74 -82.49 -50.80
CA ASP A 112 29.07 -82.45 -51.44
C ASP A 112 29.89 -83.73 -51.14
N GLY A 113 29.65 -84.38 -50.00
CA GLY A 113 30.23 -85.68 -49.64
C GLY A 113 29.70 -86.81 -50.51
N THR A 114 28.39 -86.99 -50.55
CA THR A 114 27.69 -88.02 -51.35
C THR A 114 28.00 -87.86 -52.84
N LEU A 115 28.08 -86.62 -53.35
CA LEU A 115 28.47 -86.35 -54.74
C LEU A 115 29.90 -86.81 -55.04
N ARG A 116 30.84 -86.58 -54.12
CA ARG A 116 32.22 -87.05 -54.27
C ARG A 116 32.31 -88.57 -54.21
N ASP A 117 31.54 -89.22 -53.34
CA ASP A 117 31.53 -90.68 -53.24
C ASP A 117 30.92 -91.34 -54.48
N ARG A 118 29.88 -90.73 -55.08
CA ARG A 118 29.34 -91.13 -56.38
C ARG A 118 30.37 -91.03 -57.51
N ASN A 119 31.15 -89.96 -57.53
CA ASN A 119 32.23 -89.78 -58.51
C ASN A 119 33.34 -90.83 -58.32
N ARG A 120 33.76 -91.09 -57.08
CA ARG A 120 34.73 -92.15 -56.75
C ARG A 120 34.24 -93.54 -57.16
N LEU A 121 32.97 -93.82 -56.91
CA LEU A 121 32.33 -95.09 -57.30
C LEU A 121 32.41 -95.28 -58.82
N THR A 122 32.19 -94.22 -59.59
CA THR A 122 32.33 -94.23 -61.06
C THR A 122 33.78 -94.49 -61.49
N GLU A 123 34.74 -93.80 -60.86
CA GLU A 123 36.17 -94.00 -61.14
C GLU A 123 36.65 -95.43 -60.81
N GLU A 124 36.19 -96.00 -59.69
CA GLU A 124 36.53 -97.35 -59.27
C GLU A 124 35.96 -98.41 -60.22
N ARG A 125 34.70 -98.25 -60.65
CA ARG A 125 34.07 -99.10 -61.68
C ARG A 125 34.96 -99.14 -62.92
N ASP A 126 35.32 -97.97 -63.44
CA ASP A 126 36.10 -97.85 -64.68
C ASP A 126 37.52 -98.41 -64.52
N SER A 127 38.10 -98.32 -63.33
CA SER A 127 39.39 -98.94 -63.01
C SER A 127 39.30 -100.47 -63.00
N ARG A 128 38.26 -101.03 -62.36
CA ARG A 128 38.02 -102.48 -62.29
C ARG A 128 37.76 -103.07 -63.67
N VAL A 129 36.92 -102.43 -64.49
CA VAL A 129 36.66 -102.85 -65.88
C VAL A 129 37.97 -102.84 -66.69
N ARG A 130 38.75 -101.75 -66.64
CA ARG A 130 40.06 -101.66 -67.31
C ARG A 130 41.08 -102.71 -66.82
N SER A 131 40.95 -103.20 -65.60
CA SER A 131 41.83 -104.26 -65.07
C SER A 131 41.52 -105.62 -65.68
N ILE A 132 40.23 -105.92 -65.89
CA ILE A 132 39.77 -107.15 -66.54
C ILE A 132 40.13 -107.12 -68.03
N GLU A 133 39.90 -106.01 -68.71
CA GLU A 133 40.25 -105.83 -70.12
C GLU A 133 41.76 -106.06 -70.36
N ARG A 134 42.62 -105.46 -69.52
CA ARG A 134 44.08 -105.70 -69.57
C ARG A 134 44.47 -107.13 -69.19
N GLY A 135 43.71 -107.79 -68.32
CA GLY A 135 43.87 -109.21 -68.00
C GLY A 135 43.60 -110.09 -69.22
N LEU A 136 42.43 -109.88 -69.84
CA LEU A 136 42.01 -110.55 -71.06
C LEU A 136 43.01 -110.36 -72.21
N GLU A 137 43.48 -109.13 -72.42
CA GLU A 137 44.46 -108.83 -73.48
C GLU A 137 45.77 -109.61 -73.28
N ARG A 138 46.27 -109.70 -72.04
CA ARG A 138 47.46 -110.50 -71.69
C ARG A 138 47.22 -112.00 -71.88
N GLU A 139 46.05 -112.51 -71.51
CA GLU A 139 45.74 -113.93 -71.67
C GLU A 139 45.56 -114.31 -73.15
N LEU A 140 44.96 -113.42 -73.94
CA LEU A 140 44.83 -113.59 -75.39
C LEU A 140 46.19 -113.57 -76.10
N SER A 141 47.12 -112.70 -75.70
CA SER A 141 48.47 -112.67 -76.28
C SER A 141 49.29 -113.91 -75.92
N LEU A 142 49.21 -114.40 -74.68
CA LEU A 142 49.82 -115.67 -74.27
C LEU A 142 49.23 -116.87 -75.04
N LEU A 143 47.93 -116.83 -75.36
CA LEU A 143 47.27 -117.86 -76.17
C LEU A 143 47.79 -117.88 -77.61
N GLU A 144 48.14 -116.72 -78.16
CA GLU A 144 48.67 -116.55 -79.52
C GLU A 144 50.07 -117.20 -79.68
N ASP A 145 50.89 -117.17 -78.64
CA ASP A 145 52.25 -117.75 -78.62
C ASP A 145 52.28 -119.26 -78.28
N SER A 146 51.17 -119.84 -77.82
CA SER A 146 51.12 -121.20 -77.22
C SER A 146 51.29 -122.39 -78.17
N GLY A 147 51.58 -122.19 -79.46
CA GLY A 147 51.82 -123.28 -80.43
C GLY A 147 50.60 -124.17 -80.79
N LEU A 148 49.41 -123.89 -80.26
CA LEU A 148 48.18 -124.67 -80.48
C LEU A 148 47.62 -124.58 -81.93
N PRO A 149 46.84 -125.55 -82.43
CA PRO A 149 46.15 -125.46 -83.71
C PRO A 149 45.13 -124.30 -83.75
N LEU A 150 44.97 -123.63 -84.92
CA LEU A 150 44.13 -122.43 -85.09
C LEU A 150 42.68 -122.60 -84.58
N ARG A 151 42.11 -123.80 -84.74
CA ARG A 151 40.74 -124.12 -84.33
C ARG A 151 40.58 -124.12 -82.81
N GLU A 152 41.53 -124.69 -82.08
CA GLU A 152 41.51 -124.73 -80.61
C GLU A 152 41.79 -123.34 -80.00
N ARG A 153 42.68 -122.55 -80.63
CA ARG A 153 42.92 -121.15 -80.23
C ARG A 153 41.65 -120.31 -80.31
N SER A 154 40.91 -120.40 -81.41
CA SER A 154 39.69 -119.61 -81.59
C SER A 154 38.61 -119.93 -80.55
N LEU A 155 38.46 -121.22 -80.18
CA LEU A 155 37.49 -121.67 -79.20
C LEU A 155 37.87 -121.18 -77.80
N ARG A 156 39.15 -121.26 -77.44
CA ARG A 156 39.65 -120.83 -76.13
C ARG A 156 39.68 -119.31 -75.99
N ALA A 157 39.98 -118.57 -77.07
CA ALA A 157 39.83 -117.11 -77.11
C ALA A 157 38.37 -116.66 -76.96
N ALA A 158 37.41 -117.39 -77.54
CA ALA A 158 35.99 -117.12 -77.36
C ALA A 158 35.53 -117.36 -75.92
N GLN A 159 36.04 -118.42 -75.27
CA GLN A 159 35.77 -118.68 -73.84
C GLN A 159 36.32 -117.57 -72.95
N LEU A 160 37.59 -117.16 -73.12
CA LEU A 160 38.19 -116.08 -72.34
C LEU A 160 37.43 -114.75 -72.51
N ARG A 161 37.00 -114.42 -73.73
CA ARG A 161 36.16 -113.25 -73.98
C ARG A 161 34.80 -113.35 -73.28
N GLY A 162 34.16 -114.52 -73.34
CA GLY A 162 32.89 -114.77 -72.64
C GLY A 162 33.01 -114.62 -71.13
N ASP A 163 34.06 -115.18 -70.53
CA ASP A 163 34.32 -115.09 -69.09
C ASP A 163 34.60 -113.64 -68.66
N ALA A 164 35.37 -112.88 -69.45
CA ALA A 164 35.65 -111.47 -69.19
C ALA A 164 34.41 -110.58 -69.35
N GLU A 165 33.58 -110.80 -70.38
CA GLU A 165 32.31 -110.09 -70.57
C GLU A 165 31.33 -110.35 -69.41
N GLU A 166 31.28 -111.59 -68.90
CA GLU A 166 30.45 -111.94 -67.75
C GLU A 166 30.95 -111.25 -66.47
N GLN A 167 32.28 -111.21 -66.24
CA GLN A 167 32.87 -110.50 -65.11
C GLN A 167 32.63 -108.99 -65.19
N ILE A 168 32.80 -108.38 -66.37
CA ILE A 168 32.51 -106.96 -66.59
C ILE A 168 31.04 -106.66 -66.31
N ARG A 169 30.11 -107.51 -66.79
CA ARG A 169 28.68 -107.33 -66.55
C ARG A 169 28.32 -107.40 -65.08
N ARG A 170 28.85 -108.36 -64.33
CA ARG A 170 28.63 -108.48 -62.88
C ARG A 170 29.11 -107.24 -62.13
N ILE A 171 30.28 -106.72 -62.49
CA ILE A 171 30.81 -105.48 -61.91
C ILE A 171 29.92 -104.28 -62.30
N GLN A 172 29.50 -104.16 -63.55
CA GLN A 172 28.62 -103.07 -63.96
C GLN A 172 27.28 -103.10 -63.20
N GLU A 173 26.70 -104.28 -62.98
CA GLU A 173 25.46 -104.46 -62.21
C GLU A 173 25.63 -104.12 -60.72
N GLU A 174 26.76 -104.49 -60.10
CA GLU A 174 27.09 -104.14 -58.71
C GLU A 174 27.17 -102.62 -58.52
N PHE A 175 27.90 -101.94 -59.41
CA PHE A 175 28.10 -100.49 -59.35
C PHE A 175 26.85 -99.70 -59.74
N LEU A 176 25.97 -100.24 -60.60
CA LEU A 176 24.68 -99.64 -60.94
C LEU A 176 23.75 -99.53 -59.73
N ARG A 177 23.73 -100.55 -58.87
CA ARG A 177 22.92 -100.52 -57.64
C ARG A 177 23.44 -99.47 -56.66
N ALA A 178 24.74 -99.43 -56.45
CA ALA A 178 25.37 -98.44 -55.58
C ALA A 178 25.21 -96.99 -56.11
N ASP A 179 25.20 -96.77 -57.43
CA ASP A 179 24.92 -95.44 -58.00
C ASP A 179 23.47 -95.00 -57.77
N GLN A 180 22.51 -95.93 -57.83
CA GLN A 180 21.10 -95.62 -57.57
C GLN A 180 20.86 -95.24 -56.11
N GLU A 181 21.52 -95.91 -55.16
CA GLU A 181 21.45 -95.56 -53.74
C GLU A 181 21.99 -94.15 -53.49
N LEU A 182 23.19 -93.84 -54.01
CA LEU A 182 23.79 -92.51 -53.88
C LEU A 182 22.99 -91.41 -54.61
N ALA A 183 22.34 -91.73 -55.73
CA ALA A 183 21.47 -90.79 -56.43
C ALA A 183 20.19 -90.47 -55.65
N GLY A 184 19.59 -91.47 -55.00
CA GLY A 184 18.43 -91.27 -54.12
C GLY A 184 18.77 -90.39 -52.92
N GLU A 185 19.91 -90.61 -52.28
CA GLU A 185 20.38 -89.76 -51.18
C GLU A 185 20.60 -88.30 -51.61
N LEU A 186 21.13 -88.07 -52.82
CA LEU A 186 21.31 -86.71 -53.34
C LEU A 186 19.98 -85.99 -53.57
N GLU A 187 18.95 -86.68 -54.08
CA GLU A 187 17.62 -86.11 -54.29
C GLU A 187 16.93 -85.74 -52.96
N GLU A 188 17.06 -86.59 -51.93
CA GLU A 188 16.56 -86.30 -50.58
C GLU A 188 17.26 -85.09 -49.95
N LEU A 189 18.59 -84.98 -50.11
CA LEU A 189 19.36 -83.84 -49.61
C LEU A 189 19.00 -82.53 -50.34
N GLU A 190 18.79 -82.57 -51.66
CA GLU A 190 18.35 -81.41 -52.45
C GLU A 190 16.96 -80.93 -52.03
N ALA A 191 16.01 -81.85 -51.85
CA ALA A 191 14.68 -81.54 -51.36
C ALA A 191 14.70 -80.93 -49.94
N ALA A 192 15.57 -81.44 -49.06
CA ALA A 192 15.74 -80.90 -47.71
C ALA A 192 16.28 -79.47 -47.72
N ILE A 193 17.25 -79.15 -48.60
CA ILE A 193 17.80 -77.80 -48.77
C ILE A 193 16.71 -76.84 -49.28
N ALA A 194 15.96 -77.22 -50.32
CA ALA A 194 14.89 -76.38 -50.88
C ALA A 194 13.77 -76.10 -49.85
N GLN A 195 13.39 -77.10 -49.06
CA GLN A 195 12.40 -76.91 -48.00
C GLN A 195 12.91 -75.95 -46.92
N TYR A 196 14.20 -76.01 -46.57
CA TYR A 196 14.80 -75.13 -45.59
C TYR A 196 14.75 -73.65 -46.03
N ASP A 197 15.11 -73.36 -47.28
CA ASP A 197 15.06 -72.00 -47.84
C ASP A 197 13.64 -71.42 -47.83
N SER A 198 12.63 -72.23 -48.15
CA SER A 198 11.23 -71.79 -48.14
C SER A 198 10.76 -71.35 -46.74
N ARG A 199 11.12 -72.09 -45.69
CA ARG A 199 10.75 -71.78 -44.30
C ARG A 199 11.42 -70.50 -43.79
N GLN A 200 12.65 -70.22 -44.23
CA GLN A 200 13.33 -68.97 -43.87
C GLN A 200 12.66 -67.75 -44.51
N LEU A 201 12.24 -67.87 -45.76
CA LEU A 201 11.53 -66.79 -46.46
C LEU A 201 10.18 -66.47 -45.80
N GLU A 202 9.44 -67.49 -45.35
CA GLU A 202 8.18 -67.31 -44.63
C GLU A 202 8.38 -66.60 -43.29
N ARG A 203 9.35 -67.04 -42.48
CA ARG A 203 9.67 -66.37 -41.20
C ARG A 203 10.10 -64.92 -41.38
N ALA A 204 10.87 -64.61 -42.42
CA ALA A 204 11.27 -63.25 -42.73
C ALA A 204 10.06 -62.36 -43.08
N ARG A 205 9.09 -62.89 -43.84
CA ARG A 205 7.82 -62.20 -44.15
C ARG A 205 6.98 -61.96 -42.90
N GLU A 206 6.84 -62.96 -42.04
CA GLU A 206 6.11 -62.83 -40.77
C GLU A 206 6.73 -61.75 -39.87
N GLN A 207 8.07 -61.72 -39.76
CA GLN A 207 8.77 -60.68 -39.01
C GLN A 207 8.59 -59.29 -39.62
N GLU A 208 8.62 -59.17 -40.94
CA GLU A 208 8.37 -57.90 -41.64
C GLU A 208 6.93 -57.39 -41.42
N GLU A 209 5.94 -58.28 -41.40
CA GLU A 209 4.55 -57.93 -41.07
C GLU A 209 4.40 -57.49 -39.61
N ILE A 210 5.04 -58.17 -38.66
CA ILE A 210 5.05 -57.79 -37.25
C ILE A 210 5.68 -56.40 -37.07
N LEU A 211 6.83 -56.15 -37.69
CA LEU A 211 7.53 -54.86 -37.64
C LEU A 211 6.67 -53.74 -38.23
N ASN A 212 6.04 -53.98 -39.39
CA ASN A 212 5.13 -53.01 -40.00
C ASN A 212 3.91 -52.72 -39.12
N ASN A 213 3.35 -53.73 -38.46
CA ASN A 213 2.23 -53.54 -37.54
C ASN A 213 2.63 -52.76 -36.28
N GLN A 214 3.81 -53.03 -35.72
CA GLN A 214 4.36 -52.28 -34.58
C GLN A 214 4.63 -50.82 -34.94
N GLN A 215 5.19 -50.55 -36.12
CA GLN A 215 5.40 -49.19 -36.62
C GLN A 215 4.08 -48.43 -36.75
N ARG A 216 3.06 -49.05 -37.35
CA ARG A 216 1.72 -48.43 -37.48
C ARG A 216 1.08 -48.15 -36.12
N LEU A 217 1.20 -49.07 -35.17
CA LEU A 217 0.67 -48.86 -33.82
C LEU A 217 1.36 -47.67 -33.15
N PHE A 218 2.70 -47.62 -33.22
CA PHE A 218 3.49 -46.52 -32.67
C PHE A 218 3.14 -45.17 -33.32
N GLU A 219 3.00 -45.12 -34.64
CA GLU A 219 2.56 -43.92 -35.35
C GLU A 219 1.18 -43.45 -34.90
N MET A 220 0.24 -44.38 -34.71
CA MET A 220 -1.11 -44.08 -34.26
C MET A 220 -1.13 -43.56 -32.82
N GLU A 221 -0.40 -44.20 -31.91
CA GLU A 221 -0.25 -43.74 -30.52
C GLU A 221 0.38 -42.36 -30.47
N MET A 222 1.41 -42.11 -31.27
CA MET A 222 2.03 -40.79 -31.35
C MET A 222 1.09 -39.73 -31.90
N GLN A 223 0.30 -40.05 -32.91
CA GLN A 223 -0.68 -39.11 -33.45
C GLN A 223 -1.79 -38.81 -32.44
N GLN A 224 -2.25 -39.81 -31.68
CA GLN A 224 -3.22 -39.61 -30.59
C GLN A 224 -2.65 -38.74 -29.48
N LEU A 225 -1.40 -39.00 -29.06
CA LEU A 225 -0.72 -38.22 -28.04
C LEU A 225 -0.57 -36.76 -28.47
N ARG A 226 -0.14 -36.54 -29.71
CA ARG A 226 -0.03 -35.20 -30.30
C ARG A 226 -1.39 -34.50 -30.33
N SER A 227 -2.42 -35.16 -30.85
CA SER A 227 -3.77 -34.58 -30.91
C SER A 227 -4.32 -34.22 -29.53
N ARG A 228 -4.02 -35.03 -28.50
CA ARG A 228 -4.43 -34.76 -27.13
C ARG A 228 -3.76 -33.50 -26.58
N TYR A 229 -2.44 -33.39 -26.75
CA TYR A 229 -1.71 -32.21 -26.29
C TYR A 229 -2.08 -30.95 -27.06
N ASP A 230 -2.28 -31.05 -28.39
CA ASP A 230 -2.72 -29.92 -29.20
C ASP A 230 -4.08 -29.40 -28.70
N GLN A 231 -5.04 -30.29 -28.41
CA GLN A 231 -6.34 -29.92 -27.83
C GLN A 231 -6.21 -29.32 -26.42
N GLU A 232 -5.35 -29.87 -25.57
CA GLU A 232 -5.14 -29.35 -24.21
C GLU A 232 -4.50 -27.95 -24.24
N ILE A 233 -3.55 -27.72 -25.15
CA ILE A 233 -2.94 -26.41 -25.38
C ILE A 233 -3.98 -25.41 -25.88
N GLU A 234 -4.81 -25.79 -26.86
CA GLU A 234 -5.88 -24.91 -27.37
C GLU A 234 -6.88 -24.54 -26.28
N GLN A 235 -7.30 -25.51 -25.45
CA GLN A 235 -8.20 -25.25 -24.32
C GLN A 235 -7.56 -24.32 -23.29
N LEU A 236 -6.29 -24.55 -22.96
CA LEU A 236 -5.56 -23.72 -21.98
C LEU A 236 -5.39 -22.29 -22.48
N LEU A 237 -5.10 -22.09 -23.77
CA LEU A 237 -5.03 -20.77 -24.40
C LEU A 237 -6.40 -20.07 -24.38
N ALA A 238 -7.48 -20.76 -24.73
CA ALA A 238 -8.83 -20.20 -24.71
C ALA A 238 -9.27 -19.80 -23.29
N ASN A 239 -8.95 -20.63 -22.29
CA ASN A 239 -9.22 -20.34 -20.89
C ASN A 239 -8.44 -19.11 -20.41
N HIS A 240 -7.13 -19.05 -20.69
CA HIS A 240 -6.32 -17.89 -20.32
C HIS A 240 -6.78 -16.60 -21.01
N GLN A 241 -7.21 -16.67 -22.26
CA GLN A 241 -7.73 -15.50 -22.96
C GLN A 241 -9.03 -14.99 -22.30
N THR A 242 -9.91 -15.91 -21.92
CA THR A 242 -11.14 -15.57 -21.17
C THR A 242 -10.81 -14.99 -19.79
N GLU A 243 -9.84 -15.56 -19.06
CA GLU A 243 -9.38 -15.03 -17.78
C GLU A 243 -8.83 -13.60 -17.92
N LEU A 244 -7.98 -13.34 -18.92
CA LEU A 244 -7.44 -12.01 -19.19
C LEU A 244 -8.56 -11.01 -19.47
N GLU A 245 -9.54 -11.36 -20.30
CA GLU A 245 -10.69 -10.50 -20.60
C GLU A 245 -11.51 -10.18 -19.33
N THR A 246 -11.74 -11.18 -18.46
CA THR A 246 -12.46 -10.98 -17.19
C THR A 246 -11.67 -10.09 -16.23
N ILE A 247 -10.35 -10.28 -16.12
CA ILE A 247 -9.46 -9.45 -15.29
C ILE A 247 -9.46 -8.01 -15.80
N GLU A 248 -9.35 -7.80 -17.11
CA GLU A 248 -9.40 -6.47 -17.71
C GLU A 248 -10.75 -5.78 -17.50
N ALA A 249 -11.86 -6.52 -17.60
CA ALA A 249 -13.18 -6.00 -17.31
C ALA A 249 -13.32 -5.58 -15.84
N HIS A 250 -12.91 -6.43 -14.90
CA HIS A 250 -12.91 -6.12 -13.47
C HIS A 250 -11.99 -4.97 -13.13
N HIS A 251 -10.81 -4.89 -13.74
CA HIS A 251 -9.90 -3.77 -13.53
C HIS A 251 -10.51 -2.45 -14.01
N ARG A 252 -11.12 -2.44 -15.21
CA ARG A 252 -11.83 -1.26 -15.74
C ARG A 252 -12.98 -0.84 -14.83
N GLU A 253 -13.78 -1.77 -14.35
CA GLU A 253 -14.88 -1.50 -13.42
C GLU A 253 -14.37 -0.94 -12.09
N ALA A 254 -13.35 -1.54 -11.49
CA ALA A 254 -12.76 -1.09 -10.23
C ALA A 254 -12.17 0.33 -10.35
N VAL A 255 -11.45 0.62 -11.45
CA VAL A 255 -10.92 1.96 -11.72
C VAL A 255 -12.05 2.96 -11.94
N ALA A 256 -13.12 2.59 -12.65
CA ALA A 256 -14.29 3.45 -12.84
C ALA A 256 -14.98 3.76 -11.52
N ALA A 257 -15.21 2.75 -10.67
CA ALA A 257 -15.81 2.91 -9.35
C ALA A 257 -14.95 3.78 -8.41
N LEU A 258 -13.63 3.58 -8.40
CA LEU A 258 -12.71 4.44 -7.64
C LEU A 258 -12.72 5.89 -8.13
N ARG A 259 -12.73 6.11 -9.45
CA ARG A 259 -12.84 7.46 -10.02
C ARG A 259 -14.17 8.13 -9.72
N ALA A 260 -15.28 7.38 -9.71
CA ALA A 260 -16.59 7.90 -9.33
C ALA A 260 -16.59 8.32 -7.85
N ARG A 261 -16.14 7.43 -6.96
CA ARG A 261 -16.04 7.72 -5.53
C ARG A 261 -15.09 8.88 -5.22
N ASN A 262 -13.96 8.98 -5.93
CA ASN A 262 -13.04 10.10 -5.76
C ASN A 262 -13.67 11.43 -6.20
N ARG A 263 -14.43 11.45 -7.31
CA ARG A 263 -15.18 12.64 -7.73
C ARG A 263 -16.22 13.06 -6.70
N GLU A 264 -16.96 12.09 -6.15
CA GLU A 264 -17.92 12.36 -5.06
C GLU A 264 -17.22 12.91 -3.81
N ASN A 265 -16.10 12.31 -3.41
CA ASN A 265 -15.29 12.78 -2.29
C ASN A 265 -14.74 14.19 -2.53
N GLU A 266 -14.27 14.50 -3.74
CA GLU A 266 -13.77 15.82 -4.08
C GLU A 266 -14.89 16.87 -3.97
N VAL A 267 -16.08 16.58 -4.51
CA VAL A 267 -17.25 17.46 -4.38
C VAL A 267 -17.65 17.62 -2.90
N PHE A 268 -17.62 16.55 -2.11
CA PHE A 268 -17.92 16.60 -0.68
C PHE A 268 -16.91 17.46 0.09
N LEU A 269 -15.62 17.25 -0.13
CA LEU A 269 -14.55 18.00 0.52
C LEU A 269 -14.60 19.46 0.11
N ARG A 270 -14.82 19.74 -1.17
CA ARG A 270 -15.00 21.11 -1.68
C ARG A 270 -16.17 21.79 -1.00
N ARG A 271 -17.36 21.19 -0.96
CA ARG A 271 -18.53 21.77 -0.26
C ARG A 271 -18.28 21.99 1.24
N ARG A 272 -17.47 21.15 1.88
CA ARG A 272 -17.21 21.23 3.32
C ARG A 272 -16.17 22.30 3.70
N PHE A 273 -15.13 22.46 2.88
CA PHE A 273 -13.98 23.30 3.21
C PHE A 273 -13.86 24.56 2.36
N ASP A 274 -14.52 24.59 1.21
CA ASP A 274 -14.65 25.75 0.32
C ASP A 274 -16.12 25.88 -0.12
N PRO A 275 -17.04 26.17 0.82
CA PRO A 275 -18.45 26.29 0.50
C PRO A 275 -18.72 27.49 -0.41
N ASP A 276 -19.74 27.37 -1.26
CA ASP A 276 -20.32 28.54 -1.90
C ASP A 276 -21.26 29.23 -0.92
N LEU A 277 -20.89 30.46 -0.55
CA LEU A 277 -21.58 31.31 0.41
C LEU A 277 -22.52 32.32 -0.28
N SER A 278 -22.69 32.25 -1.60
CA SER A 278 -23.51 33.21 -2.37
C SER A 278 -24.98 33.20 -1.95
N ASP A 279 -25.52 32.02 -1.64
CA ASP A 279 -26.92 31.84 -1.18
C ASP A 279 -27.05 31.89 0.35
N ASP A 280 -25.94 32.01 1.09
CA ASP A 280 -25.94 32.12 2.55
C ASP A 280 -26.37 33.55 2.96
N PRO A 281 -26.95 33.75 4.16
CA PRO A 281 -27.13 35.08 4.75
C PRO A 281 -25.89 36.01 4.67
N VAL A 282 -24.67 35.47 4.60
CA VAL A 282 -23.46 36.27 4.39
C VAL A 282 -23.22 36.69 2.94
N GLY A 283 -23.86 36.04 1.97
CA GLY A 283 -23.71 36.30 0.53
C GLY A 283 -23.86 37.78 0.14
N PRO A 284 -24.89 38.49 0.59
CA PRO A 284 -25.02 39.93 0.35
C PRO A 284 -23.79 40.72 0.83
N LEU A 285 -23.21 40.35 1.98
CA LEU A 285 -22.03 41.00 2.56
C LEU A 285 -20.77 40.83 1.72
N LEU A 286 -20.71 39.81 0.87
CA LEU A 286 -19.59 39.54 -0.04
C LEU A 286 -19.57 40.50 -1.24
N THR A 287 -20.76 40.92 -1.67
CA THR A 287 -20.97 41.76 -2.84
C THR A 287 -21.00 43.26 -2.54
N VAL A 288 -21.07 43.64 -1.25
CA VAL A 288 -21.01 45.05 -0.88
C VAL A 288 -19.65 45.62 -1.27
N PRO A 289 -19.59 46.62 -2.16
CA PRO A 289 -18.35 47.31 -2.46
C PRO A 289 -17.94 48.10 -1.22
N LEU A 290 -16.92 47.61 -0.51
CA LEU A 290 -16.22 48.35 0.53
C LEU A 290 -14.95 48.90 -0.10
N GLU A 291 -14.88 50.22 -0.24
CA GLU A 291 -13.59 50.84 -0.53
C GLU A 291 -12.66 50.64 0.68
N PRO A 292 -11.38 50.31 0.48
CA PRO A 292 -10.43 50.28 1.57
C PRO A 292 -10.43 51.66 2.25
N PRO A 293 -10.38 51.73 3.59
CA PRO A 293 -10.37 52.99 4.30
C PRO A 293 -9.13 53.80 3.87
N GLY A 294 -9.35 54.83 3.03
CA GLY A 294 -8.37 55.72 2.37
C GLY A 294 -6.89 55.58 2.77
N GLU A 295 -6.27 56.65 3.27
CA GLU A 295 -4.97 56.49 3.95
C GLU A 295 -5.23 55.63 5.18
N TRP A 296 -4.76 54.38 5.14
CA TRP A 296 -4.61 53.58 6.34
C TRP A 296 -3.72 54.38 7.29
N ALA A 297 -4.36 55.05 8.24
CA ALA A 297 -3.66 55.64 9.34
C ALA A 297 -3.17 54.46 10.16
N ALA A 298 -1.91 54.08 9.93
CA ALA A 298 -1.21 53.12 10.76
C ALA A 298 -1.56 53.44 12.22
N PRO A 299 -1.80 52.41 13.05
CA PRO A 299 -2.27 52.64 14.40
C PRO A 299 -1.38 53.66 15.10
N GLY A 300 -2.00 54.70 15.66
CA GLY A 300 -1.28 55.85 16.18
C GLY A 300 -0.33 55.46 17.32
N SER A 301 0.59 56.36 17.67
CA SER A 301 1.35 56.19 18.90
C SER A 301 0.42 56.32 20.11
N TYR A 302 0.72 55.56 21.17
CA TYR A 302 -0.03 55.66 22.42
C TYR A 302 0.08 57.08 23.03
N ARG A 303 -1.07 57.68 23.35
CA ARG A 303 -1.14 59.00 24.03
C ARG A 303 -1.18 58.81 25.54
N THR A 304 -0.20 59.39 26.24
CA THR A 304 -0.07 59.28 27.70
C THR A 304 -1.21 59.94 28.45
N VAL A 305 -1.81 60.99 27.88
CA VAL A 305 -2.92 61.74 28.48
C VAL A 305 -4.15 60.85 28.74
N LEU A 306 -4.33 59.78 27.97
CA LEU A 306 -5.39 58.81 28.21
C LEU A 306 -5.18 57.98 29.49
N ALA A 307 -3.93 57.67 29.85
CA ALA A 307 -3.62 57.04 31.14
C ALA A 307 -3.76 58.03 32.29
N GLU A 308 -3.30 59.26 32.10
CA GLU A 308 -3.40 60.33 33.12
C GLU A 308 -4.86 60.65 33.45
N ALA A 309 -5.74 60.61 32.45
CA ALA A 309 -7.18 60.77 32.62
C ALA A 309 -7.90 59.49 33.15
N GLY A 310 -7.18 58.38 33.33
CA GLY A 310 -7.76 57.10 33.77
C GLY A 310 -8.70 56.44 32.74
N LEU A 311 -8.64 56.85 31.48
CA LEU A 311 -9.52 56.38 30.41
C LEU A 311 -9.01 55.08 29.77
N ALA A 312 -7.72 55.00 29.47
CA ALA A 312 -7.13 53.81 28.88
C ALA A 312 -5.61 53.73 29.10
N GLY A 313 -5.13 52.53 29.45
CA GLY A 313 -3.72 52.27 29.70
C GLY A 313 -2.91 51.98 28.45
N ARG A 314 -1.58 52.07 28.56
CA ARG A 314 -0.65 51.64 27.50
C ARG A 314 -0.82 50.15 27.17
N GLY A 315 -1.15 49.34 28.18
CA GLY A 315 -1.41 47.91 28.02
C GLY A 315 -2.61 47.62 27.12
N ASP A 316 -3.70 48.40 27.24
CA ASP A 316 -4.92 48.19 26.45
C ASP A 316 -4.67 48.48 24.97
N HIS A 317 -3.97 49.57 24.68
CA HIS A 317 -3.56 49.93 23.33
C HIS A 317 -2.62 48.86 22.73
N ALA A 318 -1.59 48.45 23.48
CA ALA A 318 -0.66 47.42 23.01
C ALA A 318 -1.35 46.07 22.77
N ALA A 319 -2.28 45.68 23.64
CA ALA A 319 -3.06 44.45 23.49
C ALA A 319 -3.97 44.48 22.26
N PHE A 320 -4.58 45.63 21.96
CA PHE A 320 -5.34 45.83 20.73
C PHE A 320 -4.47 45.63 19.47
N LEU A 321 -3.30 46.28 19.43
CA LEU A 321 -2.37 46.15 18.30
C LEU A 321 -1.89 44.71 18.10
N ALA A 322 -1.56 44.02 19.20
CA ALA A 322 -1.14 42.61 19.15
C ALA A 322 -2.24 41.71 18.57
N ARG A 323 -3.47 41.82 19.08
CA ARG A 323 -4.61 41.02 18.59
C ARG A 323 -4.94 41.30 17.13
N HIS A 324 -4.88 42.57 16.71
CA HIS A 324 -5.05 42.93 15.31
C HIS A 324 -3.96 42.28 14.42
N GLY A 325 -2.70 42.32 14.85
CA GLY A 325 -1.59 41.67 14.13
C GLY A 325 -1.75 40.16 14.02
N GLU A 326 -2.14 39.49 15.12
CA GLU A 326 -2.43 38.06 15.15
C GLU A 326 -3.55 37.67 14.17
N LEU A 327 -4.67 38.40 14.20
CA LEU A 327 -5.80 38.16 13.29
C LEU A 327 -5.40 38.35 11.82
N ARG A 328 -4.60 39.38 11.53
CA ARG A 328 -4.09 39.62 10.18
C ARG A 328 -3.18 38.49 9.71
N THR A 329 -2.30 37.97 10.57
CA THR A 329 -1.45 36.81 10.22
C THR A 329 -2.29 35.57 9.89
N ILE A 330 -3.35 35.31 10.66
CA ILE A 330 -4.29 34.22 10.38
C ILE A 330 -5.00 34.45 9.03
N LEU A 331 -5.46 35.66 8.76
CA LEU A 331 -6.14 36.01 7.50
C LEU A 331 -5.22 35.88 6.30
N GLU A 332 -4.00 36.39 6.36
CA GLU A 332 -3.00 36.24 5.29
C GLU A 332 -2.72 34.76 5.01
N ARG A 333 -2.64 33.92 6.06
CA ARG A 333 -2.47 32.47 5.89
C ARG A 333 -3.68 31.84 5.23
N LEU A 334 -4.89 32.20 5.63
CA LEU A 334 -6.12 31.69 5.02
C LEU A 334 -6.25 32.14 3.57
N GLN A 335 -5.96 33.40 3.25
CA GLN A 335 -5.99 33.94 1.88
C GLN A 335 -4.93 33.31 0.97
N SER A 336 -3.83 32.77 1.51
CA SER A 336 -2.83 32.04 0.72
C SER A 336 -3.32 30.70 0.15
N ILE A 337 -4.47 30.20 0.63
CA ILE A 337 -5.08 28.96 0.16
C ILE A 337 -5.90 29.28 -1.11
N PRO A 338 -5.69 28.56 -2.22
CA PRO A 338 -6.38 28.83 -3.48
C PRO A 338 -7.80 28.26 -3.46
N TYR A 339 -8.73 28.96 -2.80
CA TYR A 339 -10.15 28.63 -2.85
C TYR A 339 -10.72 28.92 -4.26
N GLU A 340 -11.64 28.08 -4.71
CA GLU A 340 -12.31 28.21 -6.01
C GLU A 340 -13.68 28.90 -5.89
N ASN A 341 -14.35 28.73 -4.74
CA ASN A 341 -15.68 29.29 -4.50
C ASN A 341 -15.63 30.62 -3.74
N SER A 342 -16.69 30.92 -2.99
CA SER A 342 -16.96 32.22 -2.37
C SER A 342 -16.16 32.48 -1.09
N LEU A 343 -15.32 31.54 -0.62
CA LEU A 343 -14.51 31.74 0.57
C LEU A 343 -13.36 32.73 0.33
N ALA A 344 -12.72 32.70 -0.85
CA ALA A 344 -11.71 33.68 -1.22
C ALA A 344 -12.23 35.14 -1.15
N PRO A 345 -13.33 35.51 -1.85
CA PRO A 345 -13.88 36.85 -1.73
C PRO A 345 -14.40 37.16 -0.32
N ALA A 346 -14.89 36.17 0.43
CA ALA A 346 -15.26 36.36 1.83
C ALA A 346 -14.09 36.75 2.73
N LEU A 347 -12.92 36.14 2.55
CA LEU A 347 -11.73 36.49 3.31
C LEU A 347 -11.20 37.88 2.95
N VAL A 348 -11.32 38.29 1.69
CA VAL A 348 -10.99 39.66 1.26
C VAL A 348 -11.93 40.68 1.91
N GLN A 349 -13.24 40.40 1.92
CA GLN A 349 -14.24 41.25 2.55
C GLN A 349 -14.08 41.33 4.07
N LEU A 350 -13.69 40.22 4.70
CA LEU A 350 -13.41 40.19 6.12
C LEU A 350 -12.18 41.03 6.48
N ASP A 351 -11.12 40.97 5.68
CA ASP A 351 -9.93 41.81 5.85
C ASP A 351 -10.28 43.31 5.68
N LEU A 352 -11.03 43.67 4.63
CA LEU A 352 -11.51 45.05 4.44
C LEU A 352 -12.33 45.56 5.63
N ARG A 353 -13.25 44.73 6.15
CA ARG A 353 -14.05 45.08 7.33
C ARG A 353 -13.21 45.21 8.60
N LEU A 354 -12.19 44.37 8.77
CA LEU A 354 -11.23 44.48 9.87
C LEU A 354 -10.47 45.81 9.78
N GLN A 355 -10.02 46.20 8.58
CA GLN A 355 -9.35 47.48 8.36
C GLN A 355 -10.26 48.67 8.71
N HIS A 356 -11.54 48.63 8.32
CA HIS A 356 -12.53 49.65 8.71
C HIS A 356 -12.72 49.71 10.24
N LEU A 357 -12.84 48.56 10.91
CA LEU A 357 -12.99 48.50 12.36
C LEU A 357 -11.79 49.12 13.08
N VAL A 358 -10.57 48.84 12.61
CA VAL A 358 -9.35 49.44 13.15
C VAL A 358 -9.32 50.94 12.91
N SER A 359 -9.69 51.40 11.72
CA SER A 359 -9.74 52.83 11.38
C SER A 359 -10.75 53.60 12.24
N ASP A 360 -11.94 53.02 12.47
CA ASP A 360 -12.95 53.60 13.35
C ASP A 360 -12.51 53.61 14.82
N TYR A 361 -11.88 52.53 15.29
CA TYR A 361 -11.28 52.48 16.62
C TYR A 361 -10.23 53.58 16.80
N GLU A 362 -9.33 53.74 15.84
CA GLU A 362 -8.30 54.78 15.84
C GLU A 362 -8.90 56.19 15.85
N ARG A 363 -9.99 56.42 15.10
CA ARG A 363 -10.69 57.71 15.11
C ARG A 363 -11.27 58.02 16.49
N VAL A 364 -11.92 57.05 17.12
CA VAL A 364 -12.46 57.19 18.48
C VAL A 364 -11.32 57.41 19.48
N TRP A 365 -10.24 56.65 19.37
CA TRP A 365 -9.08 56.74 20.26
C TRP A 365 -8.40 58.11 20.19
N ARG A 366 -8.18 58.64 18.98
CA ARG A 366 -7.65 59.99 18.80
C ARG A 366 -8.57 61.05 19.36
N GLY A 367 -9.87 60.97 19.06
CA GLY A 367 -10.86 61.91 19.58
C GLY A 367 -10.94 61.92 21.10
N LEU A 368 -10.83 60.75 21.75
CA LEU A 368 -10.71 60.66 23.20
C LEU A 368 -9.43 61.30 23.72
N GLY A 369 -8.31 61.12 23.01
CA GLY A 369 -7.04 61.75 23.36
C GLY A 369 -7.10 63.28 23.25
N ASP A 370 -7.69 63.81 22.17
CA ASP A 370 -7.84 65.25 21.94
C ASP A 370 -8.74 65.87 23.03
N LEU A 371 -9.86 65.20 23.34
CA LEU A 371 -10.76 65.65 24.40
C LEU A 371 -10.10 65.62 25.78
N ALA A 372 -9.28 64.61 26.07
CA ALA A 372 -8.57 64.49 27.33
C ALA A 372 -7.47 65.57 27.45
N GLU A 373 -6.77 65.88 26.36
CA GLU A 373 -5.80 66.98 26.30
C GLU A 373 -6.46 68.34 26.50
N GLU A 374 -7.57 68.62 25.79
CA GLU A 374 -8.33 69.86 25.94
C GLU A 374 -8.80 70.06 27.38
N LYS A 375 -9.35 69.01 28.01
CA LYS A 375 -9.77 69.08 29.41
C LYS A 375 -8.62 69.29 30.37
N THR A 376 -7.49 68.62 30.15
CA THR A 376 -6.29 68.78 30.99
C THR A 376 -5.78 70.23 30.90
N LEU A 377 -5.71 70.80 29.69
CA LEU A 377 -5.33 72.19 29.48
C LEU A 377 -6.30 73.17 30.16
N ALA A 378 -7.61 72.95 30.03
CA ALA A 378 -8.63 73.78 30.69
C ALA A 378 -8.54 73.69 32.23
N LEU A 379 -8.24 72.50 32.78
CA LEU A 379 -8.01 72.31 34.21
C LEU A 379 -6.74 73.02 34.69
N GLU A 380 -5.66 73.01 33.90
CA GLU A 380 -4.45 73.75 34.23
C GLU A 380 -4.68 75.27 34.22
N GLN A 381 -5.39 75.79 33.22
CA GLN A 381 -5.76 77.21 33.15
C GLN A 381 -6.63 77.63 34.34
N THR A 382 -7.67 76.86 34.66
CA THR A 382 -8.53 77.16 35.81
C THR A 382 -7.79 77.06 37.14
N ARG A 383 -6.86 76.09 37.30
CA ARG A 383 -5.97 76.01 38.46
C ARG A 383 -5.05 77.23 38.56
N GLY A 384 -4.51 77.72 37.44
CA GLY A 384 -3.71 78.94 37.39
C GLY A 384 -4.48 80.17 37.87
N VAL A 385 -5.68 80.40 37.34
CA VAL A 385 -6.56 81.50 37.76
C VAL A 385 -6.96 81.38 39.23
N LEU A 386 -7.24 80.17 39.72
CA LEU A 386 -7.54 79.95 41.13
C LEU A 386 -6.32 80.22 42.03
N ALA A 387 -5.11 79.89 41.59
CA ALA A 387 -3.89 80.20 42.33
C ALA A 387 -3.64 81.71 42.42
N GLU A 388 -3.79 82.43 41.30
CA GLU A 388 -3.69 83.89 41.25
C GLU A 388 -4.72 84.57 42.16
N ARG A 389 -6.00 84.17 42.06
CA ARG A 389 -7.05 84.70 42.94
C ARG A 389 -6.81 84.39 44.41
N LYS A 390 -6.27 83.22 44.73
CA LYS A 390 -5.89 82.88 46.12
C LYS A 390 -4.76 83.77 46.62
N GLU A 391 -3.79 84.10 45.76
CA GLU A 391 -2.71 85.02 46.12
C GLU A 391 -3.23 86.44 46.34
N ASP A 392 -4.11 86.93 45.47
CA ASP A 392 -4.75 88.25 45.63
C ASP A 392 -5.56 88.33 46.92
N LEU A 393 -6.35 87.30 47.23
CA LEU A 393 -7.09 87.22 48.49
C LEU A 393 -6.15 87.22 49.70
N ALA A 394 -5.03 86.49 49.65
CA ALA A 394 -4.05 86.49 50.72
C ALA A 394 -3.40 87.87 50.92
N ARG A 395 -3.11 88.61 49.83
CA ARG A 395 -2.59 89.99 49.89
C ARG A 395 -3.62 90.96 50.47
N LEU A 396 -4.89 90.82 50.10
CA LEU A 396 -5.98 91.64 50.66
C LEU A 396 -6.21 91.35 52.14
N GLN A 397 -6.20 90.07 52.54
CA GLN A 397 -6.28 89.67 53.95
C GLN A 397 -5.15 90.30 54.76
N TYR A 398 -3.90 90.19 54.29
CA TYR A 398 -2.76 90.83 54.96
C TYR A 398 -2.92 92.36 55.09
N ALA A 399 -3.41 93.03 54.04
CA ALA A 399 -3.65 94.48 54.10
C ALA A 399 -4.76 94.86 55.10
N LEU A 400 -5.81 94.05 55.22
CA LEU A 400 -6.89 94.25 56.19
C LEU A 400 -6.45 93.95 57.63
N ASP A 401 -5.62 92.92 57.84
CA ASP A 401 -4.96 92.61 59.11
C ASP A 401 -4.19 93.84 59.61
N GLU A 402 -3.27 94.36 58.79
CA GLU A 402 -2.48 95.55 59.12
C GLU A 402 -3.34 96.80 59.35
N LEU A 403 -4.37 97.01 58.53
CA LEU A 403 -5.27 98.16 58.69
C LEU A 403 -6.04 98.11 60.03
N SER A 404 -6.57 96.95 60.38
CA SER A 404 -7.26 96.71 61.65
C SER A 404 -6.32 96.91 62.83
N MET A 405 -5.07 96.42 62.75
CA MET A 405 -4.06 96.65 63.79
C MET A 405 -3.72 98.13 63.97
N ILE A 406 -3.58 98.89 62.88
CA ILE A 406 -3.25 100.34 62.94
C ILE A 406 -4.41 101.15 63.48
N GLN A 407 -5.65 100.86 63.07
CA GLN A 407 -6.83 101.62 63.48
C GLN A 407 -7.40 101.16 64.83
N GLY A 408 -7.00 100.00 65.35
CA GLY A 408 -7.52 99.44 66.59
C GLY A 408 -8.97 98.94 66.49
N GLU A 409 -9.45 98.70 65.26
CA GLU A 409 -10.82 98.29 64.99
C GLU A 409 -10.94 96.76 65.01
N SER A 410 -12.07 96.22 65.47
CA SER A 410 -12.25 94.77 65.60
C SER A 410 -12.61 94.08 64.27
N GLY A 411 -13.12 94.84 63.30
CA GLY A 411 -13.48 94.34 61.98
C GLY A 411 -14.02 95.42 61.04
N TYR A 412 -14.35 95.02 59.81
CA TYR A 412 -14.94 95.88 58.79
C TYR A 412 -16.02 95.15 58.01
N ILE A 413 -17.02 95.89 57.52
CA ILE A 413 -17.97 95.37 56.53
C ILE A 413 -17.28 95.30 55.16
N LEU A 414 -17.34 94.15 54.48
CA LEU A 414 -16.79 93.98 53.14
C LEU A 414 -17.86 94.12 52.06
N ASP A 415 -18.99 93.40 52.18
CA ASP A 415 -20.13 93.52 51.26
C ASP A 415 -21.48 93.48 52.01
N PRO A 416 -22.19 94.61 52.12
CA PRO A 416 -23.50 94.70 52.78
C PRO A 416 -24.70 94.46 51.85
N ARG A 417 -24.52 93.94 50.62
CA ARG A 417 -25.62 93.80 49.64
C ARG A 417 -26.70 92.80 50.04
N ASP A 418 -26.36 91.77 50.81
CA ASP A 418 -27.32 90.81 51.37
C ASP A 418 -27.45 91.03 52.89
N PRO A 419 -28.57 91.59 53.39
CA PRO A 419 -28.74 91.92 54.81
C PRO A 419 -28.70 90.69 55.73
N GLU A 420 -29.03 89.50 55.21
CA GLU A 420 -29.01 88.25 55.96
C GLU A 420 -27.65 87.54 55.91
N ALA A 421 -26.77 87.96 55.00
CA ALA A 421 -25.45 87.36 54.76
C ALA A 421 -24.43 88.42 54.32
N ILE A 422 -24.14 89.34 55.23
CA ILE A 422 -23.14 90.39 55.06
C ILE A 422 -21.75 89.77 55.19
N ASP A 423 -20.92 89.97 54.15
CA ASP A 423 -19.50 89.62 54.22
C ASP A 423 -18.80 90.60 55.15
N VAL A 424 -18.18 90.05 56.20
CA VAL A 424 -17.45 90.83 57.20
C VAL A 424 -16.04 90.31 57.37
N TYR A 425 -15.13 91.25 57.57
CA TYR A 425 -13.78 90.97 58.01
C TYR A 425 -13.73 91.16 59.53
N VAL A 426 -13.34 90.12 60.27
CA VAL A 426 -13.09 90.22 61.71
C VAL A 426 -11.64 89.81 61.95
N HIS A 427 -10.93 90.62 62.72
CA HIS A 427 -9.51 90.40 62.95
C HIS A 427 -9.28 89.03 63.64
N PRO A 428 -8.32 88.20 63.20
CA PRO A 428 -8.14 86.83 63.70
C PRO A 428 -7.89 86.70 65.21
N LEU A 429 -7.37 87.76 65.84
CA LEU A 429 -7.14 87.82 67.30
C LEU A 429 -8.44 88.00 68.12
N VAL A 430 -9.56 88.33 67.47
CA VAL A 430 -10.84 88.54 68.16
C VAL A 430 -11.63 87.23 68.18
N VAL A 431 -11.84 86.68 69.37
CA VAL A 431 -12.65 85.48 69.58
C VAL A 431 -14.11 85.89 69.70
N LEU A 432 -14.96 85.45 68.76
CA LEU A 432 -16.39 85.73 68.75
C LEU A 432 -17.18 84.64 69.52
N PRO A 433 -17.96 85.01 70.55
CA PRO A 433 -18.98 84.13 71.13
C PRO A 433 -20.07 83.77 70.10
N PRO A 434 -20.76 82.62 70.26
CA PRO A 434 -22.00 82.37 69.53
C PRO A 434 -23.02 83.48 69.89
N ASP A 435 -23.62 84.08 68.87
CA ASP A 435 -24.53 85.26 68.95
C ASP A 435 -23.89 86.61 69.32
N ALA A 436 -22.57 86.75 69.13
CA ALA A 436 -21.90 88.04 69.28
C ALA A 436 -22.57 89.14 68.44
N ARG A 437 -22.70 90.34 69.03
CA ARG A 437 -23.22 91.53 68.36
C ARG A 437 -22.11 92.55 68.15
N GLY A 438 -22.10 93.17 66.99
CA GLY A 438 -21.20 94.27 66.65
C GLY A 438 -21.97 95.56 66.42
N TYR A 439 -21.38 96.67 66.83
CA TYR A 439 -21.84 98.00 66.46
C TYR A 439 -21.06 98.47 65.24
N VAL A 440 -21.78 98.99 64.24
CA VAL A 440 -21.19 99.43 62.98
C VAL A 440 -21.13 100.95 62.93
N PHE A 441 -19.93 101.49 62.71
CA PHE A 441 -19.65 102.92 62.67
C PHE A 441 -19.07 103.35 61.33
N ARG A 442 -19.55 104.46 60.76
CA ARG A 442 -18.97 105.04 59.53
C ARG A 442 -17.82 105.99 59.81
N ARG A 443 -17.92 106.69 60.93
CA ARG A 443 -16.96 107.62 61.52
C ARG A 443 -17.02 107.43 63.02
N ASP A 444 -15.99 107.90 63.74
CA ASP A 444 -15.84 107.67 65.19
C ASP A 444 -17.10 108.04 66.02
N ASP A 445 -17.95 108.94 65.52
CA ASP A 445 -19.18 109.41 66.19
C ASP A 445 -20.51 109.07 65.46
N GLU A 446 -20.50 108.29 64.36
CA GLU A 446 -21.70 107.98 63.55
C GLU A 446 -22.02 106.49 63.58
N LEU A 447 -22.91 106.07 64.49
CA LEU A 447 -23.46 104.72 64.55
C LEU A 447 -24.45 104.52 63.39
N VAL A 448 -24.13 103.58 62.50
CA VAL A 448 -24.92 103.27 61.30
C VAL A 448 -25.94 102.16 61.56
N GLY A 449 -25.57 101.18 62.37
CA GLY A 449 -26.42 100.02 62.65
C GLY A 449 -25.76 98.99 63.55
N ARG A 450 -26.44 97.85 63.72
CA ARG A 450 -25.99 96.70 64.52
C ARG A 450 -25.98 95.45 63.65
N VAL A 451 -24.97 94.62 63.87
CA VAL A 451 -24.81 93.36 63.17
C VAL A 451 -24.75 92.21 64.17
N GLN A 452 -25.35 91.08 63.85
CA GLN A 452 -25.22 89.84 64.60
C GLN A 452 -24.31 88.89 63.81
N PHE A 453 -23.25 88.41 64.44
CA PHE A 453 -22.31 87.50 63.80
C PHE A 453 -22.79 86.06 63.91
N TYR A 454 -22.54 85.29 62.86
CA TYR A 454 -22.72 83.84 62.87
C TYR A 454 -21.66 83.18 62.00
N GLU A 455 -21.29 81.95 62.35
CA GLU A 455 -20.32 81.17 61.59
C GLU A 455 -21.03 80.22 60.63
N ARG A 456 -20.63 80.25 59.36
CA ARG A 456 -21.13 79.32 58.34
C ARG A 456 -19.94 78.78 57.55
N GLN A 457 -19.75 77.46 57.60
CA GLN A 457 -18.68 76.75 56.88
C GLN A 457 -17.25 77.27 57.20
N GLY A 458 -17.00 77.68 58.45
CA GLY A 458 -15.68 78.17 58.85
C GLY A 458 -15.38 79.63 58.49
N GLN A 459 -16.37 80.37 57.97
CA GLN A 459 -16.30 81.81 57.71
C GLN A 459 -17.29 82.56 58.60
N ILE A 460 -16.90 83.74 59.05
CA ILE A 460 -17.74 84.63 59.87
C ILE A 460 -18.56 85.50 58.92
N TRP A 461 -19.88 85.42 59.08
CA TRP A 461 -20.84 86.25 58.38
C TRP A 461 -21.56 87.12 59.40
N ALA A 462 -22.22 88.16 58.92
CA ALA A 462 -23.08 88.98 59.75
C ALA A 462 -24.46 89.17 59.15
N ARG A 463 -25.45 89.41 59.99
CA ARG A 463 -26.81 89.79 59.58
C ARG A 463 -27.22 91.09 60.25
N SER A 464 -28.00 91.92 59.57
CA SER A 464 -28.47 93.20 60.08
C SER A 464 -29.88 93.49 59.61
N ASP A 465 -30.70 94.02 60.52
CA ASP A 465 -32.02 94.55 60.24
C ASP A 465 -31.96 96.04 59.81
N ASP A 466 -30.77 96.67 59.86
CA ASP A 466 -30.58 98.09 59.59
C ASP A 466 -30.24 98.36 58.11
N GLU A 467 -31.05 99.19 57.45
CA GLU A 467 -30.82 99.62 56.07
C GLU A 467 -29.86 100.83 56.03
N GLY A 468 -28.66 100.67 55.46
CA GLY A 468 -27.72 101.79 55.27
C GLY A 468 -26.24 101.47 55.46
N LEU A 469 -25.90 100.22 55.71
CA LEU A 469 -24.51 99.73 55.80
C LEU A 469 -23.76 99.92 54.48
N ARG A 470 -22.49 100.31 54.55
CA ARG A 470 -21.60 100.49 53.40
C ARG A 470 -20.32 99.66 53.56
N PRO A 471 -19.68 99.29 52.43
CA PRO A 471 -18.34 98.69 52.49
C PRO A 471 -17.36 99.58 53.27
N PHE A 472 -16.54 98.95 54.08
CA PHE A 472 -15.56 99.54 55.00
C PHE A 472 -16.13 100.35 56.17
N ASP A 473 -17.44 100.26 56.46
CA ASP A 473 -17.95 100.69 57.76
C ASP A 473 -17.30 99.79 58.85
N ARG A 474 -16.86 100.40 59.95
CA ARG A 474 -16.04 99.79 61.00
C ARG A 474 -16.90 99.02 61.98
N ILE A 475 -16.41 97.89 62.47
CA ILE A 475 -17.13 97.07 63.43
C ILE A 475 -16.38 97.04 64.76
N LEU A 476 -17.09 97.45 65.81
CA LEU A 476 -16.67 97.27 67.19
C LEU A 476 -17.50 96.14 67.79
N ILE A 477 -16.83 95.08 68.21
CA ILE A 477 -17.48 93.90 68.77
C ILE A 477 -17.79 94.16 70.23
N ASP A 478 -19.06 93.96 70.60
CA ASP A 478 -19.49 94.02 71.99
C ASP A 478 -19.09 92.71 72.70
N LEU A 479 -17.92 92.73 73.35
CA LEU A 479 -17.45 91.60 74.16
C LEU A 479 -18.15 91.52 75.54
N GLN A 480 -19.14 92.38 75.81
CA GLN A 480 -19.94 92.34 77.04
C GLN A 480 -21.23 91.54 76.82
N GLY A 481 -21.07 90.25 76.49
CA GLY A 481 -22.12 89.24 76.55
C GLY A 481 -21.81 88.24 77.66
N GLY A 482 -21.85 88.71 78.91
CA GLY A 482 -21.51 87.91 80.08
C GLY A 482 -22.09 88.50 81.36
N GLU A 483 -23.39 88.79 81.37
CA GLU A 483 -24.33 88.59 82.48
C GLU A 483 -25.76 88.40 81.94
#